data_AF-A0A7X7ZL17-F1
#
_entry.id   AF-A0A7X7ZL17-F1
#
_cell.length_a   1.000
_cell.length_b   1.000
_cell.length_c   1.000
_cell.angle_alpha   90.00
_cell.angle_beta   90.00
_cell.angle_gamma   90.00
#
_symmetry.space_group_name_H-M   'P 1'
#
loop_
_entity.id
_entity.type
_entity.pdbx_description
1 polymer ?
#
loop_
_entity_poly.entity_id
_entity_poly.type
_entity_poly.pdbx_seq_one_letter_code
_entity_poly.pdbx_strand_id
1 'polypeptide(L)'
;AWRGKANAYSSLKDYANALHSYNQVINLSSSDIAAWKGKAEAQNNLGQYEGALQSYEKVLSLDPSDLIAQRGKAEVQNKLGKSSEALESFERAAASDSTDANVWKGKGDAEVSLGKYKDALESYCRSIEINPYDAATWNGQGMTLYALGEYEDALDSYNKSVAADPSNADVWNNKAMTLLTMGNYEMALENYNKSLEINSVSGKALNGKANVLISLERYDAALETILRVIEIDPSDATAWNSRGLILERLGRTDEANAAFNKAKGLGYSI
;
A
#
# COMPACT_ATOMS: atom_id res chain seq x y z
N ALA A 1 33.07 11.02 -13.24
CA ALA A 1 32.29 10.21 -14.19
C ALA A 1 31.25 9.34 -13.48
N TRP A 2 31.64 8.47 -12.53
CA TRP A 2 30.72 7.53 -11.88
C TRP A 2 29.55 8.17 -11.14
N ARG A 3 29.76 9.27 -10.39
CA ARG A 3 28.67 9.98 -9.70
C ARG A 3 27.58 10.48 -10.66
N GLY A 4 27.98 11.08 -11.78
CA GLY A 4 27.05 11.56 -12.81
C GLY A 4 26.25 10.41 -13.43
N LYS A 5 26.91 9.28 -13.73
CA LYS A 5 26.23 8.06 -14.20
C LYS A 5 25.24 7.52 -13.17
N ALA A 6 25.64 7.44 -11.90
CA ALA A 6 24.80 6.92 -10.83
C ALA A 6 23.50 7.73 -10.68
N ASN A 7 23.63 9.06 -10.65
CA ASN A 7 22.48 9.94 -10.56
C ASN A 7 21.58 9.85 -11.80
N ALA A 8 22.17 9.76 -13.00
CA ALA A 8 21.40 9.59 -14.23
C ALA A 8 20.62 8.28 -14.24
N TYR A 9 21.23 7.16 -13.86
CA TYR A 9 20.53 5.88 -13.72
C TYR A 9 19.42 5.93 -12.67
N SER A 10 19.66 6.58 -11.53
CA SER A 10 18.65 6.78 -10.48
C SER A 10 17.44 7.57 -10.99
N SER A 11 17.67 8.66 -11.73
CA SER A 11 16.60 9.44 -12.37
C SER A 11 15.81 8.64 -13.40
N LEU A 12 16.45 7.69 -14.08
CA LEU A 12 15.80 6.76 -15.02
C LEU A 12 15.14 5.56 -14.32
N LYS A 13 15.16 5.51 -12.98
CA LYS A 13 14.69 4.37 -12.16
C LYS A 13 15.42 3.05 -12.46
N ASP A 14 16.60 3.13 -13.09
CA ASP A 14 17.49 1.99 -13.29
C ASP A 14 18.36 1.81 -12.05
N TYR A 15 17.71 1.36 -10.96
CA TYR A 15 18.34 1.28 -9.65
C TYR A 15 19.48 0.27 -9.59
N ALA A 16 19.46 -0.76 -10.44
CA ALA A 16 20.55 -1.75 -10.52
C ALA A 16 21.85 -1.11 -11.05
N ASN A 17 21.77 -0.36 -12.15
CA ASN A 17 22.95 0.33 -12.69
C ASN A 17 23.35 1.55 -11.84
N ALA A 18 22.39 2.22 -11.20
CA ALA A 18 22.66 3.26 -10.21
C ALA A 18 23.48 2.68 -9.04
N LEU A 19 23.04 1.56 -8.46
CA LEU A 19 23.72 0.87 -7.37
C LEU A 19 25.14 0.46 -7.74
N HIS A 20 25.34 -0.12 -8.94
CA HIS A 20 26.68 -0.44 -9.44
C HIS A 20 27.57 0.80 -9.48
N SER A 21 27.06 1.90 -10.05
CA SER A 21 27.80 3.15 -10.20
C SER A 21 28.12 3.81 -8.85
N TYR A 22 27.20 3.78 -7.87
CA TYR A 22 27.46 4.26 -6.51
C TYR A 22 28.53 3.45 -5.80
N ASN A 23 28.55 2.12 -5.96
CA ASN A 23 29.62 1.28 -5.42
C ASN A 23 30.99 1.65 -6.01
N GLN A 24 31.08 2.02 -7.29
CA GLN A 24 32.34 2.51 -7.88
C GLN A 24 32.79 3.83 -7.24
N VAL A 25 31.86 4.75 -6.94
CA VAL A 25 32.20 5.99 -6.23
C VAL A 25 32.71 5.69 -4.82
N ILE A 26 32.04 4.79 -4.10
CA ILE A 26 32.41 4.40 -2.72
C ILE A 26 33.77 3.70 -2.69
N ASN A 27 34.09 2.87 -3.68
CA ASN A 27 35.40 2.21 -3.79
C ASN A 27 36.54 3.22 -4.00
N LEU A 28 36.28 4.34 -4.68
CA LEU A 28 37.23 5.43 -4.87
C LEU A 28 37.30 6.36 -3.66
N SER A 29 36.19 6.55 -2.95
CA SER A 29 36.07 7.39 -1.77
C SER A 29 35.05 6.81 -0.79
N SER A 30 35.53 6.08 0.22
CA SER A 30 34.67 5.36 1.17
C SER A 30 33.89 6.27 2.12
N SER A 31 34.25 7.55 2.22
CA SER A 31 33.59 8.56 3.03
C SER A 31 32.60 9.42 2.24
N ASP A 32 32.32 9.09 0.97
CA ASP A 32 31.38 9.84 0.13
C ASP A 32 29.93 9.63 0.57
N ILE A 33 29.44 10.54 1.42
CA ILE A 33 28.07 10.54 1.96
C ILE A 33 27.02 10.51 0.85
N ALA A 34 27.20 11.29 -0.22
CA ALA A 34 26.23 11.36 -1.31
C ALA A 34 26.11 10.03 -2.06
N ALA A 35 27.24 9.33 -2.25
CA ALA A 35 27.23 8.01 -2.87
C ALA A 35 26.59 6.95 -1.97
N TRP A 36 26.82 6.99 -0.66
CA TRP A 36 26.17 6.11 0.30
C TRP A 36 24.65 6.34 0.38
N LYS A 37 24.19 7.59 0.35
CA LYS A 37 22.75 7.92 0.28
C LYS A 37 22.11 7.38 -1.00
N GLY A 38 22.70 7.67 -2.15
CA GLY A 38 22.18 7.19 -3.43
C GLY A 38 22.18 5.66 -3.52
N LYS A 39 23.19 5.00 -2.94
CA LYS A 39 23.22 3.54 -2.78
C LYS A 39 22.07 3.05 -1.91
N ALA A 40 21.85 3.65 -0.75
CA ALA A 40 20.78 3.26 0.17
C ALA A 40 19.40 3.41 -0.48
N GLU A 41 19.15 4.52 -1.19
CA GLU A 41 17.93 4.75 -1.95
C GLU A 41 17.74 3.73 -3.08
N ALA A 42 18.79 3.44 -3.85
CA ALA A 42 18.72 2.43 -4.90
C ALA A 42 18.42 1.03 -4.33
N GLN A 43 19.04 0.67 -3.21
CA GLN A 43 18.76 -0.59 -2.51
C GLN A 43 17.32 -0.65 -1.98
N ASN A 44 16.81 0.44 -1.39
CA ASN A 44 15.42 0.54 -0.92
C ASN A 44 14.44 0.31 -2.08
N ASN A 45 14.67 0.95 -3.23
CA ASN A 45 13.82 0.78 -4.42
C ASN A 45 13.91 -0.62 -5.05
N LEU A 46 15.04 -1.32 -4.86
CA LEU A 46 15.21 -2.72 -5.29
C LEU A 46 14.65 -3.74 -4.28
N GLY A 47 14.06 -3.30 -3.16
CA GLY A 47 13.59 -4.18 -2.09
C GLY A 47 14.72 -4.79 -1.25
N GLN A 48 15.96 -4.33 -1.40
CA GLN A 48 17.12 -4.78 -0.64
C GLN A 48 17.20 -4.04 0.70
N TYR A 49 16.19 -4.22 1.55
CA TYR A 49 15.97 -3.39 2.74
C TYR A 49 17.09 -3.51 3.78
N GLU A 50 17.60 -4.70 4.06
CA GLU A 50 18.73 -4.86 4.99
C GLU A 50 20.00 -4.14 4.48
N GLY A 51 20.24 -4.20 3.16
CA GLY A 51 21.35 -3.49 2.53
C GLY A 51 21.17 -1.98 2.58
N ALA A 52 19.95 -1.49 2.34
CA ALA A 52 19.61 -0.08 2.44
C ALA A 52 19.81 0.45 3.86
N LEU A 53 19.37 -0.32 4.87
CA LEU A 53 19.54 0.01 6.29
C LEU A 53 21.01 0.20 6.64
N GLN A 54 21.87 -0.75 6.26
CA GLN A 54 23.32 -0.66 6.49
C GLN A 54 23.94 0.57 5.80
N SER A 55 23.50 0.87 4.58
CA SER A 55 23.99 2.05 3.85
C SER A 55 23.56 3.36 4.50
N TYR A 56 22.32 3.48 5.00
CA TYR A 56 21.88 4.65 5.77
C TYR A 56 22.61 4.77 7.10
N GLU A 57 22.84 3.67 7.81
CA GLU A 57 23.66 3.67 9.03
C GLU A 57 25.09 4.12 8.76
N LYS A 58 25.64 3.76 7.58
CA LYS A 58 26.94 4.25 7.17
C LYS A 58 26.94 5.76 6.95
N VAL A 59 25.90 6.32 6.33
CA VAL A 59 25.73 7.78 6.22
C VAL A 59 25.69 8.43 7.60
N LEU A 60 24.85 7.91 8.51
CA LEU A 60 24.69 8.45 9.86
C LEU A 60 25.96 8.32 10.73
N SER A 61 26.84 7.36 10.43
CA SER A 61 28.15 7.27 11.07
C SER A 61 29.13 8.35 10.61
N LEU A 62 28.95 8.89 9.40
CA LEU A 62 29.77 9.95 8.81
C LEU A 62 29.18 11.34 9.09
N ASP A 63 27.85 11.45 9.08
CA ASP A 63 27.09 12.64 9.41
C ASP A 63 25.80 12.24 10.17
N PRO A 64 25.82 12.27 11.51
CA PRO A 64 24.66 11.95 12.32
C PRO A 64 23.45 12.88 12.13
N SER A 65 23.66 14.07 11.54
CA SER A 65 22.63 15.09 11.33
C SER A 65 21.95 15.01 9.97
N ASP A 66 22.33 14.06 9.11
CA ASP A 66 21.74 13.92 7.78
C ASP A 66 20.27 13.47 7.85
N LEU A 67 19.36 14.42 7.70
CA LEU A 67 17.91 14.21 7.80
C LEU A 67 17.38 13.20 6.76
N ILE A 68 17.98 13.16 5.57
CA ILE A 68 17.58 12.22 4.52
C ILE A 68 17.91 10.79 4.95
N ALA A 69 19.09 10.58 5.55
CA ALA A 69 19.49 9.27 6.05
C ALA A 69 18.73 8.86 7.31
N GLN A 70 18.40 9.79 8.21
CA GLN A 70 17.54 9.51 9.37
C GLN A 70 16.16 9.03 8.92
N ARG A 71 15.52 9.77 8.01
CA ARG A 71 14.22 9.42 7.43
C ARG A 71 14.29 8.11 6.65
N GLY A 72 15.28 7.96 5.76
CA GLY A 72 15.45 6.76 4.95
C GLY A 72 15.69 5.50 5.78
N LYS A 73 16.46 5.62 6.88
CA LYS A 73 16.62 4.56 7.87
C LYS A 73 15.28 4.16 8.48
N ALA A 74 14.49 5.13 8.94
CA ALA A 74 13.19 4.89 9.56
C ALA A 74 12.21 4.20 8.60
N GLU A 75 12.15 4.66 7.34
CA GLU A 75 11.32 4.06 6.29
C GLU A 75 11.68 2.59 6.05
N VAL A 76 12.97 2.29 5.93
CA VAL A 76 13.46 0.93 5.71
C VAL A 76 13.22 0.04 6.93
N GLN A 77 13.35 0.56 8.16
CA GLN A 77 12.99 -0.18 9.37
C GLN A 77 11.51 -0.58 9.36
N ASN A 78 10.62 0.30 8.89
CA ASN A 78 9.20 -0.02 8.78
C ASN A 78 8.94 -1.12 7.72
N LYS A 79 9.61 -1.05 6.56
CA LYS A 79 9.53 -2.09 5.51
C LYS A 79 10.07 -3.44 5.96
N LEU A 80 10.99 -3.46 6.93
CA LEU A 80 11.50 -4.67 7.59
C LEU A 80 10.58 -5.20 8.71
N GLY A 81 9.43 -4.57 8.95
CA GLY A 81 8.52 -4.93 10.03
C GLY A 81 9.01 -4.53 11.43
N LYS A 82 10.06 -3.71 11.52
CA LYS A 82 10.63 -3.22 12.79
C LYS A 82 9.94 -1.93 13.23
N SER A 83 8.61 -1.96 13.32
CA SER A 83 7.79 -0.75 13.49
C SER A 83 8.09 0.03 14.77
N SER A 84 8.47 -0.64 15.87
CA SER A 84 8.91 0.05 17.10
C SER A 84 10.18 0.87 16.89
N GLU A 85 11.18 0.31 16.21
CA GLU A 85 12.44 1.00 15.93
C GLU A 85 12.24 2.12 14.89
N ALA A 86 11.36 1.89 13.91
CA ALA A 86 10.98 2.90 12.93
C ALA A 86 10.31 4.09 13.61
N LEU A 87 9.38 3.84 14.55
CA LEU A 87 8.70 4.88 15.31
C LEU A 87 9.69 5.76 16.08
N GLU A 88 10.62 5.15 16.83
CA GLU A 88 11.67 5.92 17.53
C GLU A 88 12.52 6.78 16.57
N SER A 89 12.88 6.21 15.41
CA SER A 89 13.64 6.94 14.39
C SER A 89 12.83 8.11 13.81
N PHE A 90 11.54 7.93 13.54
CA PHE A 90 10.66 8.99 13.07
C PHE A 90 10.43 10.08 14.11
N GLU A 91 10.29 9.74 15.40
CA GLU A 91 10.20 10.71 16.49
C GLU A 91 11.46 11.58 16.59
N ARG A 92 12.65 10.97 16.49
CA ARG A 92 13.92 11.71 16.45
C ARG A 92 14.01 12.61 15.22
N ALA A 93 13.59 12.12 14.06
CA ALA A 93 13.57 12.91 12.83
C ALA A 93 12.60 14.10 12.95
N ALA A 94 11.39 13.88 13.50
CA ALA A 94 10.38 14.93 13.68
C ALA A 94 10.82 15.98 14.72
N ALA A 95 11.57 15.56 15.74
CA ALA A 95 12.17 16.48 16.71
C ALA A 95 13.31 17.32 16.11
N SER A 96 13.99 16.80 15.09
CA SER A 96 15.09 17.49 14.39
C SER A 96 14.57 18.44 13.30
N ASP A 97 13.56 18.01 12.56
CA ASP A 97 12.86 18.79 11.55
C ASP A 97 11.37 18.42 11.57
N SER A 98 10.57 19.30 12.17
CA SER A 98 9.12 19.11 12.24
C SER A 98 8.39 19.46 10.95
N THR A 99 9.11 19.92 9.90
CA THR A 99 8.54 20.41 8.64
C THR A 99 8.65 19.41 7.48
N ASP A 100 9.23 18.23 7.69
CA ASP A 100 9.19 17.15 6.69
C ASP A 100 7.89 16.34 6.82
N ALA A 101 6.95 16.54 5.87
CA ALA A 101 5.70 15.79 5.82
C ALA A 101 5.91 14.27 5.77
N ASN A 102 6.98 13.80 5.10
CA ASN A 102 7.24 12.36 4.96
C ASN A 102 7.63 11.71 6.28
N VAL A 103 8.25 12.47 7.19
CA VAL A 103 8.59 11.99 8.54
C VAL A 103 7.30 11.76 9.32
N TRP A 104 6.37 12.71 9.30
CA TRP A 104 5.07 12.58 9.97
C TRP A 104 4.20 11.47 9.38
N LYS A 105 4.16 11.35 8.05
CA LYS A 105 3.50 10.24 7.38
C LYS A 105 4.08 8.89 7.80
N GLY A 106 5.41 8.74 7.72
CA GLY A 106 6.09 7.51 8.10
C GLY A 106 5.92 7.16 9.58
N LYS A 107 5.87 8.19 10.45
CA LYS A 107 5.49 8.03 11.85
C LYS A 107 4.09 7.43 11.99
N GLY A 108 3.11 7.99 11.28
CA GLY A 108 1.74 7.47 11.23
C GLY A 108 1.68 6.01 10.74
N ASP A 109 2.42 5.68 9.68
CA ASP A 109 2.49 4.30 9.15
C ASP A 109 3.06 3.31 10.18
N ALA A 110 4.07 3.73 10.95
CA ALA A 110 4.65 2.93 12.03
C ALA A 110 3.68 2.78 13.22
N GLU A 111 2.95 3.84 13.57
CA GLU A 111 1.91 3.84 14.61
C GLU A 111 0.74 2.91 14.25
N VAL A 112 0.27 2.94 13.00
CA VAL A 112 -0.73 2.00 12.46
C VAL A 112 -0.25 0.55 12.60
N SER A 113 1.00 0.29 12.22
CA SER A 113 1.59 -1.05 12.30
C SER A 113 1.70 -1.56 13.75
N LEU A 114 1.73 -0.66 14.72
CA LEU A 114 1.73 -0.95 16.16
C LEU A 114 0.31 -0.93 16.78
N GLY A 115 -0.74 -0.70 15.99
CA GLY A 115 -2.12 -0.58 16.45
C GLY A 115 -2.45 0.72 17.21
N LYS A 116 -1.57 1.73 17.14
CA LYS A 116 -1.73 3.04 17.78
C LYS A 116 -2.52 4.00 16.88
N TYR A 117 -3.76 3.65 16.57
CA TYR A 117 -4.53 4.35 15.53
C TYR A 117 -4.79 5.83 15.82
N LYS A 118 -5.01 6.22 17.08
CA LYS A 118 -5.23 7.64 17.43
C LYS A 118 -3.97 8.48 17.21
N ASP A 119 -2.83 7.99 17.68
CA ASP A 119 -1.53 8.65 17.49
C ASP A 119 -1.22 8.77 15.98
N ALA A 120 -1.53 7.71 15.21
CA ALA A 120 -1.38 7.72 13.76
C ALA A 120 -2.22 8.82 13.08
N LEU A 121 -3.45 9.06 13.52
CA LEU A 121 -4.27 10.15 12.99
C LEU A 121 -3.66 11.52 13.27
N GLU A 122 -3.10 11.74 14.47
CA GLU A 122 -2.39 12.99 14.78
C GLU A 122 -1.17 13.18 13.87
N SER A 123 -0.38 12.12 13.68
CA SER A 123 0.78 12.13 12.79
C SER A 123 0.39 12.39 11.33
N TYR A 124 -0.66 11.74 10.81
CA TYR A 124 -1.17 12.02 9.46
C TYR A 124 -1.70 13.44 9.31
N CYS A 125 -2.42 13.97 10.31
CA CYS A 125 -2.87 15.37 10.32
C CYS A 125 -1.69 16.34 10.19
N ARG A 126 -0.59 16.11 10.93
CA ARG A 126 0.63 16.92 10.78
C ARG A 126 1.25 16.82 9.39
N SER A 127 1.32 15.62 8.83
CA SER A 127 1.79 15.43 7.44
C SER A 127 0.94 16.22 6.44
N ILE A 128 -0.38 16.15 6.58
CA ILE A 128 -1.36 16.86 5.73
C ILE A 128 -1.26 18.39 5.87
N GLU A 129 -1.08 18.90 7.10
CA GLU A 129 -0.89 20.34 7.34
C GLU A 129 0.34 20.88 6.58
N ILE A 130 1.40 20.07 6.49
CA ILE A 130 2.65 20.42 5.78
C ILE A 130 2.49 20.22 4.27
N ASN A 131 1.92 19.10 3.83
CA ASN A 131 1.70 18.78 2.42
C ASN A 131 0.27 18.23 2.19
N PRO A 132 -0.70 19.11 1.87
CA PRO A 132 -2.09 18.69 1.70
C PRO A 132 -2.35 17.92 0.39
N TYR A 133 -1.36 17.82 -0.50
CA TYR A 133 -1.49 17.16 -1.80
C TYR A 133 -0.90 15.74 -1.84
N ASP A 134 -0.38 15.21 -0.73
CA ASP A 134 0.08 13.82 -0.69
C ASP A 134 -1.12 12.85 -0.62
N ALA A 135 -1.50 12.30 -1.78
CA ALA A 135 -2.58 11.33 -1.90
C ALA A 135 -2.40 10.12 -0.96
N ALA A 136 -1.16 9.68 -0.75
CA ALA A 136 -0.87 8.51 0.06
C ALA A 136 -1.09 8.78 1.57
N THR A 137 -0.79 9.99 2.06
CA THR A 137 -1.11 10.37 3.45
C THR A 137 -2.62 10.38 3.69
N TRP A 138 -3.40 10.97 2.77
CA TRP A 138 -4.87 10.94 2.85
C TRP A 138 -5.44 9.51 2.82
N ASN A 139 -4.85 8.62 2.01
CA ASN A 139 -5.25 7.22 2.00
C ASN A 139 -4.91 6.50 3.32
N GLY A 140 -3.72 6.73 3.88
CA GLY A 140 -3.33 6.19 5.20
C GLY A 140 -4.26 6.64 6.32
N GLN A 141 -4.63 7.93 6.33
CA GLN A 141 -5.63 8.47 7.25
C GLN A 141 -6.99 7.79 7.07
N GLY A 142 -7.48 7.67 5.83
CA GLY A 142 -8.76 7.01 5.54
C GLY A 142 -8.79 5.53 5.97
N MET A 143 -7.69 4.80 5.76
CA MET A 143 -7.57 3.41 6.22
C MET A 143 -7.58 3.31 7.74
N THR A 144 -6.97 4.27 8.42
CA THR A 144 -6.93 4.33 9.89
C THR A 144 -8.30 4.65 10.48
N LEU A 145 -9.02 5.61 9.89
CA LEU A 145 -10.39 5.95 10.26
C LEU A 145 -11.35 4.77 10.03
N TYR A 146 -11.19 4.06 8.91
CA TYR A 146 -11.94 2.83 8.65
C TYR A 146 -11.70 1.77 9.73
N ALA A 147 -10.44 1.57 10.16
CA ALA A 147 -10.10 0.63 11.23
C ALA A 147 -10.69 1.02 12.59
N LEU A 148 -10.94 2.30 12.82
CA LEU A 148 -11.63 2.83 14.00
C LEU A 148 -13.17 2.81 13.89
N GLY A 149 -13.72 2.48 12.71
CA GLY A 149 -15.16 2.51 12.46
C GLY A 149 -15.71 3.89 12.12
N GLU A 150 -14.86 4.88 11.90
CA GLU A 150 -15.22 6.25 11.50
C GLU A 150 -15.36 6.33 9.98
N TYR A 151 -16.42 5.71 9.46
CA TYR A 151 -16.56 5.44 8.03
C TYR A 151 -16.80 6.70 7.18
N GLU A 152 -17.58 7.66 7.68
CA GLU A 152 -17.83 8.94 7.00
C GLU A 152 -16.52 9.73 6.84
N ASP A 153 -15.75 9.88 7.91
CA ASP A 153 -14.47 10.59 7.89
C ASP A 153 -13.43 9.85 7.02
N ALA A 154 -13.49 8.51 6.99
CA ALA A 154 -12.68 7.70 6.09
C ALA A 154 -13.00 8.03 4.61
N LEU A 155 -14.27 8.14 4.24
CA LEU A 155 -14.69 8.50 2.88
C LEU A 155 -14.22 9.91 2.50
N ASP A 156 -14.28 10.87 3.41
CA ASP A 156 -13.77 12.23 3.19
C ASP A 156 -12.26 12.24 2.95
N SER A 157 -11.51 11.45 3.73
CA SER A 157 -10.06 11.29 3.54
C SER A 157 -9.75 10.64 2.18
N TYR A 158 -10.47 9.59 1.80
CA TYR A 158 -10.29 8.96 0.50
C TYR A 158 -10.72 9.86 -0.67
N ASN A 159 -11.75 10.69 -0.51
CA ASN A 159 -12.14 11.68 -1.52
C ASN A 159 -10.99 12.66 -1.81
N LYS A 160 -10.30 13.14 -0.75
CA LYS A 160 -9.12 14.00 -0.89
C LYS A 160 -7.94 13.26 -1.51
N SER A 161 -7.74 11.98 -1.16
CA SER A 161 -6.72 11.13 -1.78
C SER A 161 -6.95 10.96 -3.29
N VAL A 162 -8.18 10.62 -3.71
CA VAL A 162 -8.55 10.51 -5.13
C VAL A 162 -8.44 11.84 -5.87
N ALA A 163 -8.77 12.96 -5.22
CA ALA A 163 -8.62 14.28 -5.84
C ALA A 163 -7.15 14.62 -6.11
N ALA A 164 -6.23 14.17 -5.26
CA ALA A 164 -4.79 14.35 -5.43
C ALA A 164 -4.18 13.35 -6.43
N ASP A 165 -4.62 12.09 -6.43
CA ASP A 165 -4.23 11.07 -7.40
C ASP A 165 -5.44 10.20 -7.81
N PRO A 166 -6.11 10.51 -8.93
CA PRO A 166 -7.27 9.75 -9.38
C PRO A 166 -6.89 8.38 -9.99
N SER A 167 -5.60 8.15 -10.26
CA SER A 167 -5.10 6.93 -10.91
C SER A 167 -4.76 5.82 -9.91
N ASN A 168 -4.95 6.05 -8.61
CA ASN A 168 -4.69 5.04 -7.60
C ASN A 168 -5.90 4.11 -7.41
N ALA A 169 -5.84 2.92 -8.04
CA ALA A 169 -6.89 1.91 -7.96
C ALA A 169 -7.21 1.43 -6.54
N ASP A 170 -6.21 1.42 -5.64
CA ASP A 170 -6.38 0.93 -4.27
C ASP A 170 -7.27 1.87 -3.44
N VAL A 171 -7.19 3.18 -3.66
CA VAL A 171 -8.03 4.16 -2.97
C VAL A 171 -9.50 4.00 -3.37
N TRP A 172 -9.77 3.80 -4.66
CA TRP A 172 -11.12 3.50 -5.16
C TRP A 172 -11.67 2.20 -4.56
N ASN A 173 -10.83 1.17 -4.46
CA ASN A 173 -11.20 -0.08 -3.79
C ASN A 173 -11.52 0.14 -2.30
N ASN A 174 -10.70 0.92 -1.59
CA ASN A 174 -10.92 1.23 -0.18
C ASN A 174 -12.22 2.01 0.04
N LYS A 175 -12.53 3.01 -0.80
CA LYS A 175 -13.82 3.72 -0.80
C LYS A 175 -14.99 2.76 -1.01
N ALA A 176 -14.89 1.88 -1.99
CA ALA A 176 -15.92 0.91 -2.31
C ALA A 176 -16.17 -0.05 -1.14
N MET A 177 -15.11 -0.51 -0.48
CA MET A 177 -15.19 -1.33 0.73
C MET A 177 -15.87 -0.59 1.88
N THR A 178 -15.51 0.67 2.14
CA THR A 178 -16.17 1.48 3.16
C THR A 178 -17.67 1.67 2.88
N LEU A 179 -18.02 1.99 1.63
CA LEU A 179 -19.41 2.14 1.20
C LEU A 179 -20.19 0.83 1.34
N LEU A 180 -19.58 -0.31 1.01
CA LEU A 180 -20.17 -1.63 1.22
C LEU A 180 -20.45 -1.89 2.70
N THR A 181 -19.48 -1.61 3.59
CA THR A 181 -19.64 -1.75 5.04
C THR A 181 -20.77 -0.88 5.60
N MET A 182 -20.98 0.32 5.02
CA MET A 182 -22.08 1.21 5.36
C MET A 182 -23.43 0.82 4.72
N GLY A 183 -23.48 -0.23 3.88
CA GLY A 183 -24.68 -0.66 3.16
C GLY A 183 -25.03 0.18 1.91
N ASN A 184 -24.14 1.08 1.49
CA ASN A 184 -24.31 1.93 0.30
C ASN A 184 -23.91 1.18 -0.98
N TYR A 185 -24.65 0.12 -1.30
CA TYR A 185 -24.25 -0.86 -2.31
C TYR A 185 -24.06 -0.29 -3.73
N GLU A 186 -24.94 0.60 -4.21
CA GLU A 186 -24.80 1.16 -5.57
C GLU A 186 -23.56 2.05 -5.70
N MET A 187 -23.29 2.87 -4.69
CA MET A 187 -22.07 3.70 -4.65
C MET A 187 -20.82 2.82 -4.52
N ALA A 188 -20.88 1.74 -3.75
CA ALA A 188 -19.80 0.77 -3.67
C ALA A 188 -19.52 0.13 -5.05
N LEU A 189 -20.57 -0.26 -5.78
CA LEU A 189 -20.45 -0.83 -7.12
C LEU A 189 -19.76 0.14 -8.10
N GLU A 190 -20.14 1.43 -8.07
CA GLU A 190 -19.50 2.47 -8.88
C GLU A 190 -18.00 2.59 -8.57
N ASN A 191 -17.62 2.64 -7.29
CA ASN A 191 -16.22 2.79 -6.88
C ASN A 191 -15.40 1.53 -7.19
N TYR A 192 -15.95 0.31 -7.07
CA TYR A 192 -15.28 -0.90 -7.55
C TYR A 192 -15.08 -0.89 -9.06
N ASN A 193 -16.07 -0.42 -9.84
CA ASN A 193 -15.91 -0.27 -11.29
C ASN A 193 -14.78 0.72 -11.61
N LYS A 194 -14.69 1.86 -10.91
CA LYS A 194 -13.57 2.81 -11.07
C LYS A 194 -12.21 2.20 -10.76
N SER A 195 -12.10 1.41 -9.68
CA SER A 195 -10.88 0.66 -9.37
C SER A 195 -10.50 -0.31 -10.51
N LEU A 196 -11.49 -1.01 -11.08
CA LEU A 196 -11.31 -1.98 -12.16
C LEU A 196 -11.08 -1.35 -13.56
N GLU A 197 -11.51 -0.10 -13.78
CA GLU A 197 -11.13 0.68 -14.96
C GLU A 197 -9.62 0.95 -14.98
N ILE A 198 -9.03 1.16 -13.80
CA ILE A 198 -7.60 1.44 -13.62
C ILE A 198 -6.80 0.14 -13.57
N ASN A 199 -7.26 -0.86 -12.80
CA ASN A 199 -6.63 -2.17 -12.66
C ASN A 199 -7.65 -3.29 -12.86
N SER A 200 -7.82 -3.71 -14.11
CA SER A 200 -8.86 -4.66 -14.54
C SER A 200 -8.69 -6.09 -14.04
N VAL A 201 -7.51 -6.42 -13.48
CA VAL A 201 -7.16 -7.75 -12.96
C VAL A 201 -7.04 -7.77 -11.42
N SER A 202 -7.49 -6.72 -10.75
CA SER A 202 -7.50 -6.67 -9.28
C SER A 202 -8.51 -7.69 -8.71
N GLY A 203 -8.00 -8.84 -8.24
CA GLY A 203 -8.81 -9.87 -7.59
C GLY A 203 -9.58 -9.35 -6.37
N LYS A 204 -8.97 -8.45 -5.58
CA LYS A 204 -9.63 -7.79 -4.44
C LYS A 204 -10.86 -6.97 -4.89
N ALA A 205 -10.71 -6.14 -5.91
CA ALA A 205 -11.81 -5.31 -6.41
C ALA A 205 -12.89 -6.13 -7.11
N LEU A 206 -12.52 -7.19 -7.84
CA LEU A 206 -13.49 -8.13 -8.43
C LEU A 206 -14.29 -8.88 -7.36
N ASN A 207 -13.63 -9.40 -6.32
CA ASN A 207 -14.29 -10.05 -5.20
C ASN A 207 -15.22 -9.09 -4.45
N GLY A 208 -14.76 -7.86 -4.18
CA GLY A 208 -15.57 -6.82 -3.57
C GLY A 208 -16.80 -6.45 -4.42
N LYS A 209 -16.62 -6.30 -5.74
CA LYS A 209 -17.72 -6.10 -6.69
C LYS A 209 -18.72 -7.25 -6.69
N ALA A 210 -18.25 -8.50 -6.70
CA ALA A 210 -19.13 -9.66 -6.65
C ALA A 210 -19.97 -9.67 -5.37
N ASN A 211 -19.37 -9.35 -4.22
CA ASN A 211 -20.08 -9.24 -2.94
C ASN A 211 -21.17 -8.16 -2.98
N VAL A 212 -20.87 -6.99 -3.53
CA VAL A 212 -21.87 -5.91 -3.72
C VAL A 212 -23.02 -6.37 -4.61
N LEU A 213 -22.73 -7.06 -5.71
CA LEU A 213 -23.74 -7.57 -6.64
C LEU A 213 -24.63 -8.64 -5.98
N ILE A 214 -24.07 -9.49 -5.12
CA ILE A 214 -24.84 -10.44 -4.30
C ILE A 214 -25.78 -9.69 -3.37
N SER A 215 -25.29 -8.65 -2.66
CA SER A 215 -26.13 -7.83 -1.76
C SER A 215 -27.25 -7.07 -2.49
N LEU A 216 -27.06 -6.78 -3.78
CA LEU A 216 -28.07 -6.19 -4.67
C LEU A 216 -28.96 -7.25 -5.36
N GLU A 217 -28.79 -8.53 -5.04
CA GLU A 217 -29.49 -9.67 -5.66
C GLU A 217 -29.27 -9.78 -7.18
N ARG A 218 -28.19 -9.18 -7.70
CA ARG A 218 -27.76 -9.22 -9.11
C ARG A 218 -26.90 -10.46 -9.37
N TYR A 219 -27.46 -11.64 -9.14
CA TYR A 219 -26.72 -12.89 -9.09
C TYR A 219 -26.03 -13.27 -10.41
N ASP A 220 -26.64 -13.01 -11.57
CA ASP A 220 -26.00 -13.29 -12.87
C ASP A 220 -24.73 -12.44 -13.08
N ALA A 221 -24.81 -11.14 -12.79
CA ALA A 221 -23.65 -10.24 -12.87
C ALA A 221 -22.58 -10.60 -11.82
N ALA A 222 -22.99 -11.05 -10.64
CA ALA A 222 -22.07 -11.56 -9.63
C ALA A 222 -21.33 -12.81 -10.12
N LEU A 223 -22.04 -13.72 -10.79
CA LEU A 223 -21.46 -14.93 -11.38
C LEU A 223 -20.45 -14.60 -12.48
N GLU A 224 -20.76 -13.67 -13.38
CA GLU A 224 -19.80 -13.20 -14.39
C GLU A 224 -18.56 -12.60 -13.73
N THR A 225 -18.74 -11.81 -12.67
CA THR A 225 -17.64 -11.17 -11.96
C THR A 225 -16.73 -12.20 -11.27
N ILE A 226 -17.30 -13.20 -10.60
CA ILE A 226 -16.51 -14.22 -9.90
C ILE A 226 -15.80 -15.17 -10.87
N LEU A 227 -16.38 -15.43 -12.04
CA LEU A 227 -15.72 -16.21 -13.09
C LEU A 227 -14.44 -15.53 -13.59
N ARG A 228 -14.43 -14.20 -13.70
CA ARG A 228 -13.20 -13.45 -14.01
C ARG A 228 -12.13 -13.61 -12.93
N VAL A 229 -12.50 -13.69 -11.66
CA VAL A 229 -11.53 -13.97 -10.57
C VAL A 229 -10.90 -15.34 -10.78
N ILE A 230 -11.71 -16.35 -11.07
CA ILE A 230 -11.26 -17.73 -11.34
C ILE A 230 -10.40 -17.81 -12.61
N GLU A 231 -10.69 -17.01 -13.63
CA GLU A 231 -9.85 -16.93 -14.84
C GLU A 231 -8.46 -16.36 -14.54
N ILE A 232 -8.38 -15.35 -13.65
CA ILE A 232 -7.12 -14.72 -13.23
C ILE A 232 -6.33 -15.67 -12.31
N ASP A 233 -7.01 -16.25 -11.32
CA ASP A 233 -6.43 -17.22 -10.38
C ASP A 233 -7.35 -18.44 -10.23
N PRO A 234 -7.11 -19.50 -11.01
CA PRO A 234 -7.88 -20.74 -10.92
C PRO A 234 -7.74 -21.47 -9.57
N SER A 235 -6.75 -21.08 -8.75
CA SER A 235 -6.49 -21.64 -7.42
C SER A 235 -7.12 -20.87 -6.26
N ASP A 236 -7.81 -19.75 -6.54
CA ASP A 236 -8.53 -18.98 -5.52
C ASP A 236 -9.73 -19.78 -5.00
N ALA A 237 -9.51 -20.47 -3.88
CA ALA A 237 -10.51 -21.30 -3.24
C ALA A 237 -11.74 -20.50 -2.76
N THR A 238 -11.54 -19.23 -2.41
CA THR A 238 -12.61 -18.32 -1.98
C THR A 238 -13.50 -17.97 -3.16
N ALA A 239 -12.93 -17.69 -4.33
CA ALA A 239 -13.70 -17.41 -5.54
C ALA A 239 -14.56 -18.61 -5.97
N TRP A 240 -14.03 -19.83 -5.86
CA TRP A 240 -14.81 -21.06 -6.09
C TRP A 240 -15.95 -21.24 -5.08
N ASN A 241 -15.72 -20.92 -3.80
CA ASN A 241 -16.78 -20.95 -2.80
C ASN A 241 -17.88 -19.91 -3.11
N SER A 242 -17.49 -18.67 -3.41
CA SER A 242 -18.43 -17.61 -3.81
C SER A 242 -19.24 -17.99 -5.05
N ARG A 243 -18.61 -18.62 -6.06
CA ARG A 243 -19.32 -19.18 -7.21
C ARG A 243 -20.40 -20.17 -6.79
N GLY A 244 -20.09 -21.08 -5.87
CA GLY A 244 -21.07 -22.04 -5.35
C GLY A 244 -22.27 -21.36 -4.68
N LEU A 245 -22.02 -20.36 -3.82
CA LEU A 245 -23.07 -19.59 -3.14
C LEU A 245 -23.97 -18.83 -4.14
N ILE A 246 -23.39 -18.21 -5.16
CA ILE A 246 -24.14 -17.50 -6.21
C ILE A 246 -25.00 -18.48 -7.00
N LEU A 247 -24.44 -19.64 -7.40
CA LEU A 247 -25.18 -20.66 -8.16
C LEU A 247 -26.33 -21.28 -7.37
N GLU A 248 -26.17 -21.44 -6.05
CA GLU A 248 -27.25 -21.86 -5.17
C GLU A 248 -28.42 -20.85 -5.18
N ARG A 249 -28.12 -19.55 -5.10
CA ARG A 249 -29.13 -18.48 -5.19
C ARG A 249 -29.83 -18.44 -6.56
N LEU A 250 -29.14 -18.86 -7.62
CA LEU A 250 -29.70 -19.02 -8.97
C LEU A 250 -30.45 -20.36 -9.18
N GLY A 251 -30.50 -21.25 -8.18
CA GLY A 251 -31.12 -22.57 -8.30
C GLY A 251 -30.33 -23.58 -9.13
N ARG A 252 -29.06 -23.31 -9.45
CA ARG A 252 -28.16 -24.16 -10.25
C ARG A 252 -27.39 -25.13 -9.36
N THR A 253 -28.12 -26.02 -8.69
CA THR A 253 -27.60 -26.86 -7.58
C THR A 253 -26.42 -27.77 -7.98
N ASP A 254 -26.45 -28.40 -9.14
CA ASP A 254 -25.37 -29.32 -9.56
C ASP A 254 -24.05 -28.56 -9.79
N GLU A 255 -24.14 -27.39 -10.41
CA GLU A 255 -22.97 -26.54 -10.64
C GLU A 255 -22.45 -25.92 -9.34
N ALA A 256 -23.36 -25.57 -8.41
CA ALA A 256 -22.99 -25.10 -7.08
C ALA A 256 -22.17 -26.16 -6.33
N ASN A 257 -22.65 -27.40 -6.30
CA ASN A 257 -21.95 -28.54 -5.69
C ASN A 257 -20.58 -28.79 -6.32
N ALA A 258 -20.46 -28.69 -7.64
CA ALA A 258 -19.19 -28.80 -8.33
C ALA A 258 -18.20 -27.69 -7.90
N ALA A 259 -18.69 -26.44 -7.78
CA ALA A 259 -17.88 -25.31 -7.34
C ALA A 259 -17.42 -25.46 -5.88
N PHE A 260 -18.30 -25.89 -4.96
CA PHE A 260 -17.94 -26.16 -3.56
C PHE A 260 -16.91 -27.28 -3.43
N ASN A 261 -17.07 -28.38 -4.19
CA ASN A 261 -16.09 -29.47 -4.20
C ASN A 261 -14.73 -28.98 -4.70
N LYS A 262 -14.71 -28.10 -5.71
CA LYS A 262 -13.48 -27.49 -6.20
C LYS A 262 -12.82 -26.60 -5.14
N ALA A 263 -13.59 -25.75 -4.46
CA ALA A 263 -13.10 -24.91 -3.35
C ALA A 263 -12.49 -25.77 -2.23
N LYS A 264 -13.19 -26.82 -1.80
CA LYS A 264 -12.71 -27.77 -0.78
C LYS A 264 -11.41 -28.47 -1.21
N GLY A 265 -11.33 -28.88 -2.49
CA GLY A 265 -10.12 -29.47 -3.06
C GLY A 265 -8.92 -28.52 -3.09
N LEU A 266 -9.15 -27.21 -3.07
CA LEU A 266 -8.14 -26.15 -2.98
C LEU A 266 -7.83 -25.74 -1.52
N GLY A 267 -8.38 -26.43 -0.53
CA GLY A 267 -8.12 -26.18 0.88
C GLY A 267 -9.05 -25.18 1.55
N TYR A 268 -10.19 -24.83 0.94
CA TYR A 268 -11.20 -24.00 1.60
C TYR A 268 -11.83 -24.78 2.77
N SER A 269 -11.68 -24.25 3.99
CA SER A 269 -12.32 -24.75 5.21
C SER A 269 -13.25 -23.69 5.79
N ILE A 270 -14.47 -24.12 6.17
CA ILE A 270 -15.54 -23.30 6.76
C ILE A 270 -15.22 -22.97 8.22
#